data_AF-A0A4V1SJZ9-F1
#
_entry.id   AF-A0A4V1SJZ9-F1
#
_cell.length_a   1.000
_cell.length_b   1.000
_cell.length_c   1.000
_cell.angle_alpha   90.00
_cell.angle_beta   90.00
_cell.angle_gamma   90.00
#
_symmetry.space_group_name_H-M   'P 1'
#
loop_
_entity.id
_entity.type
_entity.pdbx_description
1 polymer ?
#
loop_
_entity_poly.entity_id
_entity_poly.type
_entity_poly.pdbx_seq_one_letter_code
_entity_poly.pdbx_strand_id
1 'polypeptide(L)'
;MSLVLLGLIVFLIYRAETVIETRQASVPEQTIPESKPAPQSESLPSPPQTPVTVSAEDIAAGYVADPVLTPGEVRTTDRDLICKTRTRTVRNVSGSLKEMIRRRYKMKTKRDRWCNTEEGCEIDHNIPLAVGGANTILNLWPQPYDGLWNAHHKDQLEAKAKRLICSNRVTVEEAQGMFQGDWRIAYRKWIAPAPLASAGD
;
A
#
# COMPACT_ATOMS: atom_id res chain seq x y z
N MET A 1 2.88 -74.40 -38.75
CA MET A 1 4.16 -75.12 -38.67
C MET A 1 4.82 -74.95 -40.03
N SER A 2 5.98 -74.33 -40.29
CA SER A 2 7.17 -73.90 -39.54
C SER A 2 7.70 -72.64 -40.27
N LEU A 3 8.08 -71.51 -39.67
CA LEU A 3 9.29 -71.20 -38.88
C LEU A 3 10.63 -71.52 -39.56
N VAL A 4 11.49 -70.49 -39.59
CA VAL A 4 12.97 -70.47 -39.74
C VAL A 4 13.53 -70.33 -41.17
N LEU A 5 13.83 -69.11 -41.63
CA LEU A 5 15.07 -68.80 -42.40
C LEU A 5 15.33 -67.29 -42.69
N LEU A 6 15.22 -66.36 -41.73
CA LEU A 6 15.52 -64.94 -41.98
C LEU A 6 16.38 -64.30 -40.86
N GLY A 7 17.38 -65.06 -40.38
CA GLY A 7 18.22 -64.67 -39.23
C GLY A 7 19.74 -64.64 -39.48
N LEU A 8 20.21 -64.81 -40.71
CA LEU A 8 21.65 -64.87 -41.03
C LEU A 8 21.90 -64.18 -42.37
N ILE A 9 22.09 -62.86 -42.33
CA ILE A 9 23.07 -62.05 -43.08
C ILE A 9 23.04 -60.66 -42.40
N VAL A 10 23.24 -60.69 -41.07
CA VAL A 10 23.86 -59.58 -40.35
C VAL A 10 25.36 -59.76 -40.60
N PHE A 11 26.09 -58.68 -40.90
CA PHE A 11 27.49 -58.62 -41.31
C PHE A 11 27.75 -58.94 -42.79
N LEU A 12 27.98 -57.91 -43.62
CA LEU A 12 29.09 -57.83 -44.59
C LEU A 12 29.05 -56.65 -45.58
N ILE A 13 28.46 -55.49 -45.26
CA ILE A 13 28.79 -54.26 -46.01
C ILE A 13 28.97 -53.10 -45.02
N TYR A 14 30.10 -53.14 -44.33
CA TYR A 14 30.75 -51.96 -43.75
C TYR A 14 31.26 -51.06 -44.90
N ARG A 15 31.22 -49.74 -44.66
CA ARG A 15 31.95 -48.63 -45.32
C ARG A 15 31.15 -47.72 -46.24
N ALA A 16 30.61 -46.66 -45.64
CA ALA A 16 30.89 -45.29 -46.07
C ALA A 16 30.53 -44.35 -44.90
N GLU A 17 31.52 -44.02 -44.06
CA GLU A 17 31.38 -42.93 -43.10
C GLU A 17 31.38 -41.63 -43.90
N THR A 18 30.22 -40.99 -44.01
CA THR A 18 30.11 -39.61 -44.47
C THR A 18 30.44 -38.70 -43.29
N VAL A 19 31.64 -38.13 -43.33
CA VAL A 19 32.03 -37.00 -42.48
C VAL A 19 31.10 -35.84 -42.80
N ILE A 20 30.08 -35.61 -41.98
CA ILE A 20 29.30 -34.38 -42.00
C ILE A 20 30.16 -33.32 -41.32
N GLU A 21 30.93 -32.60 -42.12
CA GLU A 21 31.62 -31.39 -41.71
C GLU A 21 30.56 -30.33 -41.39
N THR A 22 30.37 -30.11 -40.09
CA THR A 22 29.53 -29.03 -39.58
C THR A 22 30.22 -27.71 -39.87
N ARG A 23 29.80 -27.02 -40.92
CA ARG A 23 30.10 -25.59 -41.10
C ARG A 23 29.48 -24.83 -39.92
N GLN A 24 30.30 -24.51 -38.92
CA GLN A 24 30.02 -23.44 -37.97
C GLN A 24 29.92 -22.12 -38.76
N ALA A 25 28.69 -21.63 -38.93
CA ALA A 25 28.47 -20.25 -39.34
C ALA A 25 28.90 -19.36 -38.18
N SER A 26 30.02 -18.65 -38.34
CA SER A 26 30.41 -17.55 -37.47
C SER A 26 29.36 -16.45 -37.59
N VAL A 27 28.61 -16.23 -36.50
CA VAL A 27 27.75 -15.06 -36.35
C VAL A 27 28.67 -13.83 -36.28
N PRO A 28 28.48 -12.81 -37.12
CA PRO A 28 29.26 -11.59 -37.02
C PRO A 28 28.89 -10.88 -35.70
N GLU A 29 29.90 -10.61 -34.88
CA GLU A 29 29.78 -9.85 -33.65
C GLU A 29 29.34 -8.42 -34.00
N GLN A 30 28.04 -8.17 -33.87
CA GLN A 30 27.48 -6.83 -33.92
C GLN A 30 27.87 -6.12 -32.63
N THR A 31 28.79 -5.16 -32.77
CA THR A 31 29.12 -4.18 -31.75
C THR A 31 27.86 -3.37 -31.44
N ILE A 32 27.27 -3.63 -30.27
CA ILE A 32 26.18 -2.83 -29.71
C ILE A 32 26.77 -1.46 -29.39
N PRO A 33 26.21 -0.35 -29.91
CA PRO A 33 26.67 0.98 -29.54
C PRO A 33 26.40 1.22 -28.05
N GLU A 34 27.44 1.65 -27.34
CA GLU A 34 27.42 1.96 -25.93
C GLU A 34 26.30 2.95 -25.60
N SER A 35 25.32 2.49 -24.82
CA SER A 35 24.23 3.33 -24.38
C SER A 35 24.76 4.37 -23.39
N LYS A 36 24.49 5.63 -23.70
CA LYS A 36 24.73 6.79 -22.83
C LYS A 36 24.30 6.47 -21.38
N PRO A 37 25.11 6.79 -20.36
CA PRO A 37 24.73 6.54 -18.97
C PRO A 37 23.40 7.22 -18.67
N ALA A 38 22.44 6.46 -18.14
CA ALA A 38 21.23 7.02 -17.56
C ALA A 38 21.63 8.07 -16.50
N PRO A 39 20.91 9.19 -16.38
CA PRO A 39 21.10 10.08 -15.25
C PRO A 39 20.93 9.25 -13.98
N GLN A 40 21.94 9.29 -13.11
CA GLN A 40 21.92 8.60 -11.84
C GLN A 40 20.62 8.99 -11.13
N SER A 41 19.76 8.00 -10.91
CA SER A 41 18.63 8.16 -10.02
C SER A 41 19.20 8.63 -8.69
N GLU A 42 19.00 9.89 -8.34
CA GLU A 42 19.06 10.30 -6.94
C GLU A 42 18.10 9.37 -6.19
N SER A 43 18.68 8.39 -5.50
CA SER A 43 17.95 7.50 -4.62
C SER A 43 17.24 8.38 -3.63
N LEU A 44 15.91 8.42 -3.73
CA LEU A 44 15.06 9.06 -2.73
C LEU A 44 15.53 8.57 -1.35
N PRO A 45 15.70 9.47 -0.36
CA PRO A 45 16.16 9.07 0.95
C PRO A 45 15.21 8.02 1.50
N SER A 46 15.77 6.87 1.91
CA SER A 46 15.02 5.84 2.60
C SER A 46 14.26 6.47 3.78
N PRO A 47 13.01 6.04 4.04
CA PRO A 47 12.24 6.58 5.14
C PRO A 47 13.03 6.42 6.45
N PRO A 48 13.02 7.43 7.34
CA PRO A 48 13.73 7.35 8.61
C PRO A 48 13.27 6.12 9.39
N GLN A 49 14.22 5.26 9.75
CA GLN A 49 14.01 3.94 10.36
C GLN A 49 13.78 3.97 11.87
N THR A 50 13.58 5.13 12.49
CA THR A 50 13.01 5.20 13.83
C THR A 50 11.50 5.06 13.70
N PRO A 51 10.84 4.08 14.34
CA PRO A 51 9.38 4.08 14.40
C PRO A 51 8.97 5.40 15.04
N VAL A 52 8.28 6.22 14.27
CA VAL A 52 7.69 7.47 14.77
C VAL A 52 6.71 7.06 15.86
N THR A 53 7.14 7.11 17.11
CA THR A 53 6.28 6.87 18.26
C THR A 53 5.35 8.06 18.41
N VAL A 54 4.06 7.83 18.18
CA VAL A 54 3.01 8.80 18.52
C VAL A 54 3.02 9.05 20.02
N SER A 55 2.91 10.32 20.42
CA SER A 55 2.90 10.69 21.84
C SER A 55 1.58 10.33 22.52
N ALA A 56 1.61 10.06 23.82
CA ALA A 56 0.39 9.78 24.58
C ALA A 56 -0.55 10.99 24.61
N GLU A 57 0.02 12.20 24.56
CA GLU A 57 -0.67 13.47 24.48
C GLU A 57 -1.43 13.61 23.16
N ASP A 58 -0.81 13.25 22.02
CA ASP A 58 -1.47 13.29 20.72
C ASP A 58 -2.61 12.28 20.61
N ILE A 59 -2.45 11.10 21.21
CA ILE A 59 -3.51 10.10 21.32
C ILE A 59 -4.65 10.64 22.19
N ALA A 60 -4.34 11.22 23.35
CA ALA A 60 -5.33 11.77 24.27
C ALA A 60 -6.10 12.96 23.67
N ALA A 61 -5.45 13.74 22.80
CA ALA A 61 -6.04 14.84 22.05
C ALA A 61 -6.85 14.36 20.83
N GLY A 62 -6.80 13.08 20.47
CA GLY A 62 -7.49 12.54 19.30
C GLY A 62 -6.89 12.98 17.96
N TYR A 63 -5.63 13.44 17.95
CA TYR A 63 -4.95 13.87 16.73
C TYR A 63 -4.48 12.69 15.88
N VAL A 64 -4.22 11.55 16.51
CA VAL A 64 -3.78 10.31 15.88
C VAL A 64 -4.49 9.12 16.53
N ALA A 65 -4.63 8.02 15.79
CA ALA A 65 -5.16 6.78 16.33
C ALA A 65 -4.22 6.19 17.39
N ASP A 66 -4.78 5.51 18.39
CA ASP A 66 -3.98 4.74 19.34
C ASP A 66 -3.42 3.50 18.61
N PRO A 67 -2.09 3.35 18.47
CA PRO A 67 -1.49 2.27 17.68
C PRO A 67 -1.67 0.88 18.32
N VAL A 68 -1.94 0.82 19.62
CA VAL A 68 -2.28 -0.43 20.32
C VAL A 68 -3.72 -0.83 20.02
N LEU A 69 -4.62 0.16 19.92
CA LEU A 69 -6.03 -0.11 19.67
C LEU A 69 -6.34 -0.30 18.19
N THR A 70 -5.68 0.46 17.32
CA THR A 70 -5.92 0.60 15.89
C THR A 70 -4.59 0.59 15.12
N PRO A 71 -3.89 -0.56 15.06
CA PRO A 71 -2.59 -0.68 14.42
C PRO A 71 -2.58 -0.39 12.91
N GLY A 72 -3.76 -0.41 12.25
CA GLY A 72 -3.89 -0.12 10.82
C GLY A 72 -3.92 -1.38 9.96
N GLU A 73 -5.04 -2.09 9.98
CA GLU A 73 -5.21 -3.29 9.14
C GLU A 73 -5.46 -2.95 7.66
N VAL A 74 -4.71 -3.61 6.78
CA VAL A 74 -4.78 -3.47 5.33
C VAL A 74 -5.68 -4.55 4.73
N ARG A 75 -6.58 -4.15 3.83
CA ARG A 75 -7.44 -5.06 3.07
C ARG A 75 -6.77 -5.54 1.79
N THR A 76 -5.97 -4.69 1.15
CA THR A 76 -5.30 -5.02 -0.12
C THR A 76 -4.10 -4.11 -0.37
N THR A 77 -3.09 -4.66 -1.06
CA THR A 77 -1.98 -3.92 -1.68
C THR A 77 -2.11 -3.86 -3.21
N ASP A 78 -3.21 -4.37 -3.78
CA ASP A 78 -3.47 -4.34 -5.21
C ASP A 78 -3.80 -2.91 -5.65
N ARG A 79 -2.84 -2.29 -6.34
CA ARG A 79 -2.96 -0.94 -6.89
C ARG A 79 -4.16 -0.80 -7.82
N ASP A 80 -4.38 -1.77 -8.70
CA ASP A 80 -5.45 -1.72 -9.69
C ASP A 80 -6.81 -1.77 -8.99
N LEU A 81 -6.95 -2.62 -7.98
CA LEU A 81 -8.14 -2.66 -7.14
C LEU A 81 -8.36 -1.33 -6.41
N ILE A 82 -7.32 -0.73 -5.83
CA ILE A 82 -7.39 0.57 -5.15
C ILE A 82 -7.84 1.69 -6.09
N CYS A 83 -7.25 1.74 -7.29
CA CYS A 83 -7.51 2.81 -8.25
C CYS A 83 -8.88 2.70 -8.93
N LYS A 84 -9.38 1.48 -9.13
CA LYS A 84 -10.68 1.22 -9.77
C LYS A 84 -11.85 1.23 -8.77
N THR A 85 -11.59 0.95 -7.49
CA THR A 85 -12.63 0.92 -6.45
C THR A 85 -13.04 2.32 -6.00
N ARG A 86 -14.34 2.56 -5.96
CA ARG A 86 -14.94 3.73 -5.27
C ARG A 86 -15.14 3.38 -3.81
N THR A 87 -14.53 4.12 -2.88
CA THR A 87 -14.61 3.82 -1.43
C THR A 87 -16.04 3.70 -0.92
N ARG A 88 -17.00 4.45 -1.50
CA ARG A 88 -18.42 4.36 -1.18
C ARG A 88 -19.01 2.94 -1.27
N THR A 89 -18.50 2.08 -2.14
CA THR A 89 -18.99 0.69 -2.30
C THR A 89 -18.44 -0.26 -1.24
N VAL A 90 -17.39 0.14 -0.53
CA VAL A 90 -16.67 -0.70 0.45
C VAL A 90 -16.58 -0.05 1.82
N ARG A 91 -17.32 1.03 2.12
CA ARG A 91 -17.21 1.78 3.39
C ARG A 91 -18.17 1.36 4.49
N ASN A 92 -18.99 0.33 4.26
CA ASN A 92 -20.04 -0.01 5.22
C ASN A 92 -19.44 -0.59 6.51
N VAL A 93 -19.73 0.06 7.64
CA VAL A 93 -19.35 -0.35 9.00
C VAL A 93 -20.62 -0.40 9.83
N SER A 94 -20.91 -1.56 10.43
CA SER A 94 -22.15 -1.77 11.19
C SER A 94 -22.23 -0.86 12.43
N GLY A 95 -23.45 -0.52 12.86
CA GLY A 95 -23.66 0.26 14.09
C GLY A 95 -23.08 -0.44 15.33
N SER A 96 -23.14 -1.77 15.40
CA SER A 96 -22.56 -2.57 16.49
C SER A 96 -21.03 -2.49 16.52
N LEU A 97 -20.36 -2.49 15.36
CA LEU A 97 -18.92 -2.30 15.29
C LEU A 97 -18.53 -0.87 15.70
N LYS A 98 -19.26 0.15 15.21
CA LYS A 98 -19.04 1.55 15.64
C LYS A 98 -19.17 1.73 17.16
N GLU A 99 -20.14 1.06 17.76
CA GLU A 99 -20.31 1.07 19.23
C GLU A 99 -19.18 0.34 19.96
N MET A 100 -18.75 -0.81 19.45
CA MET A 100 -17.60 -1.54 20.01
C MET A 100 -16.32 -0.69 20.00
N ILE A 101 -16.09 0.06 18.92
CA ILE A 101 -14.93 0.94 18.77
C ILE A 101 -15.00 2.10 19.77
N ARG A 102 -16.16 2.77 19.93
CA ARG A 102 -16.34 3.80 20.96
C ARG A 102 -15.98 3.28 22.35
N ARG A 103 -16.48 2.10 22.73
CA ARG A 103 -16.16 1.49 24.02
C ARG A 103 -14.66 1.16 24.17
N ARG A 104 -14.01 0.68 23.11
CA ARG A 104 -12.56 0.42 23.08
C ARG A 104 -11.75 1.69 23.39
N TYR A 105 -12.23 2.84 22.94
CA TYR A 105 -11.67 4.17 23.21
C TYR A 105 -12.23 4.86 24.47
N LYS A 106 -13.00 4.13 25.29
CA LYS A 106 -13.62 4.61 26.54
C LYS A 106 -14.58 5.79 26.33
N MET A 107 -15.27 5.81 25.19
CA MET A 107 -16.29 6.81 24.85
C MET A 107 -17.70 6.26 25.01
N LYS A 108 -18.60 7.07 25.56
CA LYS A 108 -20.02 6.73 25.73
C LYS A 108 -20.87 7.05 24.50
N THR A 109 -20.54 8.13 23.80
CA THR A 109 -21.26 8.59 22.60
C THR A 109 -20.27 9.10 21.55
N LYS A 110 -20.77 9.52 20.38
CA LYS A 110 -19.94 10.18 19.36
C LYS A 110 -19.49 11.59 19.77
N ARG A 111 -20.10 12.18 20.81
CA ARG A 111 -19.78 13.49 21.39
C ARG A 111 -19.27 13.31 22.82
N ASP A 112 -18.06 12.79 22.93
CA ASP A 112 -17.41 12.50 24.21
C ASP A 112 -15.90 12.70 24.05
N ARG A 113 -15.17 12.92 25.14
CA ARG A 113 -13.71 13.11 25.16
C ARG A 113 -13.25 14.18 24.15
N TRP A 114 -12.23 13.91 23.32
CA TRP A 114 -11.75 14.85 22.29
C TRP A 114 -12.78 15.16 21.19
N CYS A 115 -13.89 14.41 21.14
CA CYS A 115 -14.99 14.64 20.22
C CYS A 115 -16.12 15.46 20.85
N ASN A 116 -15.89 16.17 21.96
CA ASN A 116 -16.93 16.91 22.67
C ASN A 116 -17.30 18.23 21.97
N THR A 117 -17.83 18.10 20.75
CA THR A 117 -18.27 19.20 19.89
C THR A 117 -19.63 18.86 19.26
N GLU A 118 -20.24 19.81 18.54
CA GLU A 118 -21.53 19.58 17.88
C GLU A 118 -21.44 18.51 16.79
N GLU A 119 -20.36 18.49 16.00
CA GLU A 119 -20.18 17.47 14.97
C GLU A 119 -19.77 16.11 15.57
N GLY A 120 -18.88 16.15 16.56
CA GLY A 120 -18.35 14.99 17.27
C GLY A 120 -17.33 14.20 16.44
N CYS A 121 -17.31 12.88 16.63
CA CYS A 121 -16.43 11.99 15.90
C CYS A 121 -17.13 11.12 14.85
N GLU A 122 -16.42 10.88 13.75
CA GLU A 122 -16.65 9.74 12.87
C GLU A 122 -15.91 8.51 13.40
N ILE A 123 -16.45 7.32 13.11
CA ILE A 123 -15.66 6.10 13.22
C ILE A 123 -15.01 5.87 11.87
N ASP A 124 -13.73 6.19 11.79
CA ASP A 124 -12.98 6.28 10.54
C ASP A 124 -11.74 5.39 10.54
N HIS A 125 -11.16 5.18 9.37
CA HIS A 125 -10.04 4.27 9.13
C HIS A 125 -8.70 4.95 9.44
N ASN A 126 -7.83 4.28 10.20
CA ASN A 126 -6.45 4.73 10.40
C ASN A 126 -5.69 4.67 9.07
N ILE A 127 -5.59 3.48 8.45
CA ILE A 127 -5.22 3.33 7.05
C ILE A 127 -6.49 3.48 6.19
N PRO A 128 -6.60 4.51 5.36
CA PRO A 128 -7.82 4.77 4.61
C PRO A 128 -8.18 3.70 3.58
N LEU A 129 -9.48 3.54 3.32
CA LEU A 129 -9.97 2.74 2.19
C LEU A 129 -9.40 3.21 0.85
N ALA A 130 -9.09 4.51 0.74
CA ALA A 130 -8.51 5.14 -0.44
C ALA A 130 -7.10 4.61 -0.79
N VAL A 131 -6.40 4.02 0.17
CA VAL A 131 -5.07 3.40 0.03
C VAL A 131 -5.07 1.91 0.38
N GLY A 132 -6.26 1.28 0.45
CA GLY A 132 -6.39 -0.17 0.63
C GLY A 132 -6.61 -0.65 2.07
N GLY A 133 -6.96 0.22 3.02
CA GLY A 133 -7.30 -0.17 4.39
C GLY A 133 -8.54 -1.08 4.52
N ALA A 134 -8.73 -1.65 5.71
CA ALA A 134 -9.80 -2.61 6.03
C ALA A 134 -10.90 -2.06 6.93
N ASN A 135 -12.13 -2.59 6.84
CA ASN A 135 -13.26 -2.27 7.73
C ASN A 135 -13.25 -3.13 8.99
N THR A 136 -12.22 -3.00 9.82
CA THR A 136 -12.05 -3.87 10.99
C THR A 136 -11.81 -3.07 12.24
N ILE A 137 -12.01 -3.72 13.39
CA ILE A 137 -11.73 -3.10 14.69
C ILE A 137 -10.26 -2.69 14.85
N LEU A 138 -9.34 -3.31 14.10
CA LEU A 138 -7.91 -3.01 14.14
C LEU A 138 -7.51 -1.85 13.21
N ASN A 139 -8.45 -1.33 12.42
CA ASN A 139 -8.22 -0.18 11.54
C ASN A 139 -9.20 0.98 11.78
N LEU A 140 -10.21 0.82 12.63
CA LEU A 140 -11.19 1.88 12.88
C LEU A 140 -10.96 2.57 14.23
N TRP A 141 -11.16 3.89 14.28
CA TRP A 141 -11.00 4.72 15.47
C TRP A 141 -11.94 5.93 15.47
N PRO A 142 -12.22 6.56 16.63
CA PRO A 142 -13.00 7.80 16.70
C PRO A 142 -12.17 9.02 16.28
N GLN A 143 -12.40 9.52 15.06
CA GLN A 143 -11.71 10.67 14.50
C GLN A 143 -12.57 11.94 14.61
N PRO A 144 -12.06 13.02 15.23
CA PRO A 144 -12.84 14.25 15.40
C PRO A 144 -13.02 15.01 14.08
N TYR A 145 -14.20 15.61 13.91
CA TYR A 145 -14.44 16.56 12.81
C TYR A 145 -13.89 17.97 13.11
N ASP A 146 -13.82 18.33 14.39
CA ASP A 146 -13.36 19.64 14.85
C ASP A 146 -11.93 19.61 15.39
N GLY A 147 -11.34 20.81 15.52
CA GLY A 147 -10.01 21.00 16.11
C GLY A 147 -8.87 21.07 15.08
N LEU A 148 -7.64 21.23 15.59
CA LEU A 148 -6.44 21.51 14.79
C LEU A 148 -6.13 20.39 13.78
N TRP A 149 -6.20 19.14 14.24
CA TRP A 149 -6.02 17.95 13.40
C TRP A 149 -7.33 17.17 13.42
N ASN A 150 -8.03 17.16 12.28
CA ASN A 150 -9.38 16.66 12.15
C ASN A 150 -9.57 15.80 10.90
N ALA A 151 -10.76 15.20 10.76
CA ALA A 151 -11.17 14.36 9.62
C ALA A 151 -10.92 15.03 8.27
N HIS A 152 -11.28 16.31 8.11
CA HIS A 152 -11.13 17.02 6.84
C HIS A 152 -9.68 17.18 6.40
N HIS A 153 -8.77 17.40 7.35
CA HIS A 153 -7.33 17.44 7.05
C HIS A 153 -6.81 16.07 6.62
N LYS A 154 -7.22 15.00 7.30
CA LYS A 154 -6.84 13.64 6.91
C LYS A 154 -7.39 13.32 5.51
N ASP A 155 -8.66 13.62 5.22
CA ASP A 155 -9.30 13.43 3.91
C ASP A 155 -8.50 14.04 2.74
N GLN A 156 -7.94 15.23 2.94
CA GLN A 156 -7.07 15.87 1.93
C GLN A 156 -5.83 15.01 1.65
N LEU A 157 -5.20 14.47 2.70
CA LEU A 157 -4.08 13.54 2.57
C LEU A 157 -4.50 12.23 1.89
N GLU A 158 -5.67 11.67 2.21
CA GLU A 158 -6.17 10.44 1.57
C GLU A 158 -6.36 10.63 0.07
N ALA A 159 -6.98 11.75 -0.32
CA ALA A 159 -7.18 12.09 -1.72
C ALA A 159 -5.85 12.28 -2.46
N LYS A 160 -4.85 12.90 -1.79
CA LYS A 160 -3.50 13.05 -2.35
C LYS A 160 -2.79 11.70 -2.48
N ALA A 161 -2.80 10.87 -1.45
CA ALA A 161 -2.16 9.57 -1.44
C ALA A 161 -2.72 8.67 -2.55
N LYS A 162 -4.06 8.60 -2.70
CA LYS A 162 -4.69 7.84 -3.79
C LYS A 162 -4.27 8.34 -5.18
N ARG A 163 -4.19 9.66 -5.39
CA ARG A 163 -3.68 10.23 -6.66
C ARG A 163 -2.23 9.83 -6.93
N LEU A 164 -1.38 9.82 -5.90
CA LEU A 164 0.02 9.41 -6.03
C LEU A 164 0.14 7.92 -6.41
N ILE A 165 -0.63 7.05 -5.76
CA ILE A 165 -0.72 5.61 -6.09
C ILE A 165 -1.13 5.45 -7.56
N CYS A 166 -2.25 6.07 -7.96
CA CYS A 166 -2.82 5.87 -9.30
C CYS A 166 -2.06 6.57 -10.44
N SER A 167 -1.09 7.41 -10.12
CA SER A 167 -0.15 8.01 -11.07
C SER A 167 1.25 7.39 -11.01
N ASN A 168 1.41 6.26 -10.29
CA ASN A 168 2.69 5.55 -10.09
C ASN A 168 3.81 6.46 -9.54
N ARG A 169 3.46 7.41 -8.67
CA ARG A 169 4.44 8.30 -8.01
C ARG A 169 4.94 7.77 -6.67
N VAL A 170 4.17 6.87 -6.05
CA VAL A 170 4.51 6.13 -4.83
C VAL A 170 3.95 4.71 -4.95
N THR A 171 4.52 3.75 -4.23
CA THR A 171 3.95 2.42 -4.08
C THR A 171 2.72 2.44 -3.17
N VAL A 172 1.94 1.36 -3.16
CA VAL A 172 0.79 1.24 -2.26
C VAL A 172 1.25 1.21 -0.81
N GLU A 173 2.35 0.51 -0.54
CA GLU A 173 2.96 0.36 0.79
C GLU A 173 3.50 1.70 1.30
N GLU A 174 4.14 2.51 0.45
CA GLU A 174 4.57 3.87 0.81
C GLU A 174 3.38 4.75 1.18
N ALA A 175 2.28 4.65 0.43
CA ALA A 175 1.06 5.40 0.72
C ALA A 175 0.35 4.91 1.99
N GLN A 176 0.34 3.61 2.26
CA GLN A 176 -0.16 3.07 3.53
C GLN A 176 0.71 3.52 4.71
N GLY A 177 2.03 3.58 4.53
CA GLY A 177 2.98 4.11 5.50
C GLY A 177 2.76 5.59 5.85
N MET A 178 2.12 6.38 4.97
CA MET A 178 1.71 7.76 5.29
C MET A 178 0.71 7.83 6.44
N PHE A 179 -0.01 6.75 6.73
CA PHE A 179 -1.05 6.69 7.77
C PHE A 179 -0.70 5.74 8.92
N GLN A 180 0.39 4.97 8.80
CA GLN A 180 0.90 4.19 9.91
C GLN A 180 1.56 5.13 10.92
N GLY A 181 1.04 5.15 12.15
CA GLY A 181 1.51 6.06 13.20
C GLY A 181 0.98 7.48 13.03
N ASP A 182 1.87 8.46 12.85
CA ASP A 182 1.51 9.88 12.79
C ASP A 182 1.29 10.39 11.35
N TRP A 183 0.04 10.33 10.89
CA TRP A 183 -0.36 10.82 9.57
C TRP A 183 -0.08 12.31 9.34
N ARG A 184 0.07 13.10 10.41
CA ARG A 184 0.30 14.55 10.33
C ARG A 184 1.69 14.85 9.76
N ILE A 185 2.65 13.93 9.89
CA ILE A 185 3.96 14.04 9.23
C ILE A 185 3.80 14.00 7.71
N ALA A 186 3.01 13.05 7.21
CA ALA A 186 2.72 12.95 5.79
C ALA A 186 1.86 14.14 5.30
N TYR A 187 0.90 14.61 6.11
CA TYR A 187 0.15 15.82 5.82
C TYR A 187 1.08 17.02 5.60
N ARG A 188 2.02 17.25 6.53
CA ARG A 188 3.03 18.32 6.44
C ARG A 188 3.89 18.23 5.19
N LYS A 189 4.23 17.01 4.76
CA LYS A 189 5.04 16.76 3.57
C LYS A 189 4.26 16.98 2.27
N TRP A 190 3.00 16.57 2.21
CA TRP A 190 2.28 16.40 0.94
C TRP A 190 1.13 17.36 0.69
N ILE A 191 0.63 18.02 1.74
CA ILE A 191 -0.54 18.91 1.67
C ILE A 191 -0.14 20.35 1.98
N ALA A 192 0.18 20.63 3.23
CA ALA A 192 0.48 21.97 3.74
C ALA A 192 1.18 21.86 5.10
N PRO A 193 1.83 22.93 5.60
CA PRO A 193 2.22 23.02 7.01
C PRO A 193 1.05 22.72 7.97
N ALA A 194 1.33 22.65 9.27
CA ALA A 194 0.28 22.41 10.26
C ALA A 194 -0.90 23.37 10.04
N PRO A 195 -2.16 22.86 10.00
CA PRO A 195 -3.33 23.71 9.85
C PRO A 195 -3.33 24.80 10.92
N LEU A 196 -3.87 25.96 10.60
CA LEU A 196 -4.16 26.96 11.63
C LEU A 196 -5.38 26.47 12.40
N ALA A 197 -5.39 26.63 13.73
CA ALA A 197 -6.63 26.47 14.48
C ALA A 197 -7.66 27.40 13.84
N SER A 198 -8.85 26.88 13.51
CA SER A 198 -9.97 27.75 13.14
C SER A 198 -10.12 28.75 14.28
N ALA A 199 -10.03 30.04 13.97
CA ALA A 199 -10.44 31.08 14.90
C ALA A 199 -11.90 30.76 15.22
N GLY A 200 -12.18 30.40 16.48
CA GLY A 200 -13.54 30.21 16.92
C GLY A 200 -14.27 31.55 16.80
N ASP A 201 -15.31 31.58 15.99
CA ASP A 201 -16.40 32.56 16.09
C ASP A 201 -17.41 32.08 17.14
#